data_AF-A0A1F3D6A2-F1
#
_entry.id   AF-A0A1F3D6A2-F1
#
_cell.length_a   1.000
_cell.length_b   1.000
_cell.length_c   1.000
_cell.angle_alpha   90.00
_cell.angle_beta   90.00
_cell.angle_gamma   90.00
#
_symmetry.space_group_name_H-M   'P 1'
#
loop_
_entity.id
_entity.type
_entity.pdbx_description
1 polymer ?
#
loop_
_entity_poly.entity_id
_entity_poly.type
_entity_poly.pdbx_seq_one_letter_code
_entity_poly.pdbx_strand_id
1 'polypeptide(L)'
;MKYTPILCFILFVSCNNHSETITDTVFCTHNVVLDEQKKIIPWYTPGDKAYDNFLHLRWDFIKNRVPYSPGPDPRSRYPQYYFYCAFKEKNGILEPDTWMNDVGEKIPNWFESARLWYAYTGDISVMKIVRDFMDYTLVHGTSSKEFAWPGFPYTTTNAGDTIFRGFTSAGRLVLHEIQVDHAGEMGLTYFRMYLFTGDDKYLSEALNVADVLASKVRDGNKDESVWPYRVVMDDGRITAQYGANWTGCYMLFENLIRSGFGNVEDYIRARDKTRDFLLEYPMKTGYWTDGHSDTDVKSNTYKSNLSASNMALCLFDYPELDPEWKADIPLLIKWTEDNFVFRTANEEPSTMWGANIVGEQDDFNFKMDYQTARYAAACARWYAVSGDESYKEKAYRSLNWVTYCNDSLGMAFESPVSKGILSWWSDCYGECPRMFYHAFAAVPEWAPPGENHILYSEGILKEVKYYDSKVEYTTTADSGTEYLRLNFKPVKVVLNGSEIVRRDNSDGNTYILRRLGKGDYAVTIKHSKSCKVEISG
;
A
#
# COMPACT_ATOMS: atom_id res chain seq x y z
N MET A 1 31.88 -33.61 -60.66
CA MET A 1 30.53 -33.74 -60.06
C MET A 1 30.63 -34.49 -58.75
N LYS A 2 30.57 -33.78 -57.62
CA LYS A 2 30.28 -34.34 -56.29
C LYS A 2 29.36 -33.34 -55.60
N TYR A 3 28.12 -33.75 -55.38
CA TYR A 3 27.12 -32.99 -54.64
C TYR A 3 27.32 -33.24 -53.14
N THR A 4 27.48 -32.17 -52.36
CA THR A 4 27.47 -32.20 -50.90
C THR A 4 26.10 -31.67 -50.44
N PRO A 5 25.31 -32.40 -49.65
CA PRO A 5 24.04 -31.90 -49.16
C PRO A 5 24.26 -30.97 -47.96
N ILE A 6 23.71 -29.76 -48.03
CA ILE A 6 23.62 -28.84 -46.90
C ILE A 6 22.41 -29.26 -46.07
N LEU A 7 22.65 -29.74 -44.86
CA LEU A 7 21.61 -30.06 -43.88
C LEU A 7 21.18 -28.76 -43.20
N CYS A 8 20.00 -28.23 -43.53
CA CYS A 8 19.39 -27.13 -42.79
C CYS A 8 18.81 -27.67 -41.48
N PHE A 9 19.42 -27.29 -40.35
CA PHE A 9 18.80 -27.47 -39.03
C PHE A 9 17.73 -26.40 -38.84
N ILE A 10 16.46 -26.79 -38.91
CA ILE A 10 15.33 -25.98 -38.44
C ILE A 10 15.30 -26.14 -36.91
N LEU A 11 15.76 -25.11 -36.19
CA LEU A 11 15.53 -24.97 -34.76
C LEU A 11 14.05 -24.68 -34.52
N PHE A 12 13.28 -25.71 -34.17
CA PHE A 12 11.99 -25.51 -33.53
C PHE A 12 12.23 -24.92 -32.14
N VAL A 13 11.89 -23.65 -31.96
CA VAL A 13 11.73 -23.05 -30.63
C VAL A 13 10.50 -23.72 -30.01
N SER A 14 10.74 -24.70 -29.14
CA SER A 14 9.69 -25.26 -28.29
C SER A 14 9.15 -24.14 -27.41
N CYS A 15 7.86 -23.83 -27.55
CA CYS A 15 7.16 -23.13 -26.47
C CYS A 15 7.24 -24.06 -25.26
N ASN A 16 7.92 -23.63 -24.19
CA ASN A 16 7.82 -24.31 -22.90
C ASN A 16 6.38 -24.13 -22.40
N ASN A 17 5.50 -25.05 -22.78
CA ASN A 17 4.27 -25.27 -22.05
C ASN A 17 4.68 -25.89 -20.72
N HIS A 18 4.94 -25.05 -19.72
CA HIS A 18 5.07 -25.52 -18.34
C HIS A 18 3.79 -26.28 -17.98
N SER A 19 3.94 -27.52 -17.51
CA SER A 19 2.81 -28.37 -17.17
C SER A 19 2.19 -27.91 -15.84
N GLU A 20 1.11 -27.15 -15.92
CA GLU A 20 0.28 -26.78 -14.78
C GLU A 20 -0.62 -27.95 -14.36
N THR A 21 -0.82 -28.13 -13.05
CA THR A 21 -1.73 -29.14 -12.49
C THR A 21 -2.83 -28.44 -11.71
N ILE A 22 -4.09 -28.56 -12.16
CA ILE A 22 -5.27 -28.19 -11.38
C ILE A 22 -5.54 -29.34 -10.39
N THR A 23 -5.61 -29.03 -9.10
CA THR A 23 -5.88 -30.01 -8.05
C THR A 23 -7.35 -30.01 -7.65
N ASP A 24 -7.82 -31.08 -7.01
CA ASP A 24 -9.16 -31.14 -6.39
C ASP A 24 -9.22 -30.36 -5.06
N THR A 25 -8.11 -29.74 -4.62
CA THR A 25 -8.08 -28.92 -3.42
C THR A 25 -8.67 -27.54 -3.71
N VAL A 26 -9.74 -27.18 -3.01
CA VAL A 26 -10.32 -25.84 -3.07
C VAL A 26 -9.71 -24.97 -1.97
N PHE A 27 -9.15 -23.83 -2.35
CA PHE A 27 -8.68 -22.79 -1.44
C PHE A 27 -9.55 -21.54 -1.62
N CYS A 28 -10.17 -21.09 -0.53
CA CYS A 28 -11.31 -20.17 -0.55
C CYS A 28 -12.43 -20.71 -1.44
N THR A 29 -12.51 -20.21 -2.68
CA THR A 29 -13.53 -20.60 -3.67
C THR A 29 -12.93 -21.14 -4.97
N HIS A 30 -11.62 -21.33 -5.04
CA HIS A 30 -10.91 -21.67 -6.28
C HIS A 30 -10.12 -22.97 -6.14
N ASN A 31 -10.09 -23.78 -7.20
CA ASN A 31 -9.21 -24.93 -7.25
C ASN A 31 -7.75 -24.48 -7.28
N VAL A 32 -6.92 -25.09 -6.44
CA VAL A 32 -5.48 -24.80 -6.36
C VAL A 32 -4.79 -25.29 -7.63
N VAL A 33 -4.07 -24.38 -8.27
CA VAL A 33 -3.25 -24.65 -9.45
C VAL A 33 -1.78 -24.63 -9.04
N LEU A 34 -1.05 -25.69 -9.41
CA LEU A 34 0.35 -25.87 -9.08
C LEU A 34 1.21 -26.00 -10.35
N ASP A 35 2.43 -25.49 -10.29
CA ASP A 35 3.45 -25.74 -11.30
C ASP A 35 4.08 -27.14 -11.19
N GLU A 36 5.06 -27.41 -12.05
CA GLU A 36 5.82 -28.66 -12.10
C GLU A 36 6.57 -28.96 -10.79
N GLN A 37 6.95 -27.93 -10.03
CA GLN A 37 7.60 -28.05 -8.72
C GLN A 37 6.58 -28.17 -7.57
N LYS A 38 5.29 -28.30 -7.88
CA LYS A 38 4.18 -28.37 -6.91
C LYS A 38 4.03 -27.09 -6.08
N LYS A 39 4.41 -25.94 -6.66
CA LYS A 39 4.24 -24.63 -6.05
C LYS A 39 3.08 -23.86 -6.67
N ILE A 40 2.45 -23.00 -5.87
CA ILE A 40 1.26 -22.24 -6.25
C ILE A 40 1.56 -21.27 -7.40
N ILE A 41 0.64 -21.28 -8.35
CA ILE A 41 0.51 -20.29 -9.43
C ILE A 41 -0.92 -19.73 -9.41
N PRO A 42 -1.20 -18.62 -10.12
CA PRO A 42 -2.54 -18.03 -10.09
C PRO A 42 -3.62 -19.00 -10.56
N TRP A 43 -4.82 -18.90 -9.98
CA TRP A 43 -5.98 -19.68 -10.41
C TRP A 43 -6.61 -19.14 -11.70
N TYR A 44 -6.45 -17.83 -11.95
CA TYR A 44 -7.06 -17.16 -13.09
C TYR A 44 -6.33 -17.50 -14.40
N THR A 45 -7.10 -17.73 -15.47
CA THR A 45 -6.57 -17.98 -16.82
C THR A 45 -7.08 -16.91 -17.79
N PRO A 46 -6.19 -16.27 -18.58
CA PRO A 46 -4.75 -16.53 -18.70
C PRO A 46 -3.95 -16.00 -17.49
N GLY A 47 -2.93 -16.76 -17.08
CA GLY A 47 -2.15 -16.47 -15.87
C GLY A 47 -1.35 -15.18 -15.93
N ASP A 48 -0.94 -14.74 -17.12
CA ASP A 48 -0.25 -13.46 -17.34
C ASP A 48 -1.17 -12.23 -17.19
N LYS A 49 -2.47 -12.43 -16.90
CA LYS A 49 -3.44 -11.40 -16.53
C LYS A 49 -4.00 -11.58 -15.12
N ALA A 50 -3.46 -12.49 -14.32
CA ALA A 50 -4.06 -12.83 -13.04
C ALA A 50 -4.01 -11.70 -12.00
N TYR A 51 -2.91 -10.95 -11.92
CA TYR A 51 -2.78 -9.84 -10.98
C TYR A 51 -3.64 -8.65 -11.41
N ASP A 52 -3.72 -8.40 -12.71
CA ASP A 52 -4.64 -7.42 -13.30
C ASP A 52 -6.10 -7.75 -12.96
N ASN A 53 -6.51 -9.00 -13.21
CA ASN A 53 -7.84 -9.48 -12.86
C ASN A 53 -8.14 -9.38 -11.35
N PHE A 54 -7.17 -9.72 -10.49
CA PHE A 54 -7.30 -9.55 -9.03
C PHE A 54 -7.59 -8.09 -8.65
N LEU A 55 -6.83 -7.14 -9.18
CA LEU A 55 -7.03 -5.71 -8.92
C LEU A 55 -8.39 -5.21 -9.42
N HIS A 56 -8.81 -5.64 -10.62
CA HIS A 56 -10.15 -5.39 -11.15
C HIS A 56 -11.25 -5.88 -10.21
N LEU A 57 -11.16 -7.13 -9.74
CA LEU A 57 -12.13 -7.72 -8.83
C LEU A 57 -12.27 -6.92 -7.53
N ARG A 58 -11.15 -6.49 -6.93
CA ARG A 58 -11.17 -5.69 -5.69
C ARG A 58 -11.90 -4.36 -5.87
N TRP A 59 -11.59 -3.61 -6.94
CA TRP A 59 -12.25 -2.33 -7.20
C TRP A 59 -13.70 -2.48 -7.68
N ASP A 60 -14.00 -3.49 -8.47
CA ASP A 60 -15.36 -3.75 -8.93
C ASP A 60 -16.28 -4.16 -7.78
N PHE A 61 -15.75 -4.86 -6.77
CA PHE A 61 -16.48 -5.12 -5.53
C PHE A 61 -16.83 -3.82 -4.79
N ILE A 62 -15.85 -2.94 -4.57
CA ILE A 62 -16.08 -1.63 -3.92
C ILE A 62 -17.11 -0.79 -4.68
N LYS A 63 -17.01 -0.74 -6.01
CA LYS A 63 -17.89 0.07 -6.86
C LYS A 63 -19.33 -0.46 -6.90
N ASN A 64 -19.50 -1.79 -6.92
CA ASN A 64 -20.77 -2.38 -7.36
C ASN A 64 -21.42 -3.35 -6.37
N ARG A 65 -20.73 -3.76 -5.30
CA ARG A 65 -21.17 -4.84 -4.41
C ARG A 65 -21.27 -4.45 -2.95
N VAL A 66 -20.63 -3.37 -2.52
CA VAL A 66 -20.74 -2.90 -1.14
C VAL A 66 -22.17 -2.43 -0.87
N PRO A 67 -22.89 -3.02 0.09
CA PRO A 67 -24.21 -2.57 0.47
C PRO A 67 -24.17 -1.22 1.19
N TYR A 68 -25.30 -0.54 1.18
CA TYR A 68 -25.51 0.59 2.09
C TYR A 68 -25.48 0.15 3.55
N SER A 69 -25.10 1.08 4.42
CA SER A 69 -25.06 0.88 5.86
C SER A 69 -26.46 0.64 6.43
N PRO A 70 -26.63 -0.27 7.41
CA PRO A 70 -27.92 -0.48 8.05
C PRO A 70 -28.28 0.68 9.00
N GLY A 71 -29.57 0.82 9.30
CA GLY A 71 -30.10 1.83 10.23
C GLY A 71 -30.72 3.04 9.53
N PRO A 72 -31.11 4.09 10.28
CA PRO A 72 -31.82 5.23 9.72
C PRO A 72 -30.88 6.22 9.03
N ASP A 73 -31.48 7.18 8.33
CA ASP A 73 -30.78 8.35 7.81
C ASP A 73 -30.10 9.13 8.96
N PRO A 74 -28.91 9.72 8.72
CA PRO A 74 -28.21 9.79 7.43
C PRO A 74 -27.41 8.52 7.07
N ARG A 75 -27.25 7.58 8.01
CA ARG A 75 -26.35 6.42 7.90
C ARG A 75 -26.68 5.53 6.71
N SER A 76 -27.96 5.23 6.49
CA SER A 76 -28.47 4.43 5.36
C SER A 76 -28.13 4.96 3.97
N ARG A 77 -27.65 6.20 3.85
CA ARG A 77 -27.30 6.82 2.56
C ARG A 77 -25.86 6.58 2.14
N TYR A 78 -25.04 5.96 2.98
CA TYR A 78 -23.62 5.71 2.69
C TYR A 78 -23.30 4.21 2.68
N PRO A 79 -22.34 3.77 1.85
CA PRO A 79 -21.81 2.40 1.88
C PRO A 79 -21.32 1.99 3.27
N GLN A 80 -21.36 0.70 3.58
CA GLN A 80 -20.94 0.16 4.89
C GLN A 80 -19.54 0.61 5.33
N TYR A 81 -18.58 0.69 4.41
CA TYR A 81 -17.20 1.06 4.75
C TYR A 81 -17.05 2.47 5.36
N TYR A 82 -18.07 3.34 5.27
CA TYR A 82 -18.06 4.65 5.96
C TYR A 82 -18.09 4.51 7.48
N PHE A 83 -18.73 3.46 8.01
CA PHE A 83 -19.11 3.39 9.43
C PHE A 83 -18.73 2.08 10.11
N TYR A 84 -18.15 1.13 9.40
CA TYR A 84 -17.82 -0.20 9.91
C TYR A 84 -16.43 -0.62 9.41
N CYS A 85 -15.66 -1.33 10.23
CA CYS A 85 -14.32 -1.80 9.87
C CYS A 85 -14.33 -3.06 9.01
N ALA A 86 -15.27 -3.97 9.26
CA ALA A 86 -15.32 -5.26 8.60
C ALA A 86 -16.75 -5.64 8.18
N PHE A 87 -16.85 -6.74 7.46
CA PHE A 87 -18.10 -7.38 7.11
C PHE A 87 -17.99 -8.90 7.26
N LYS A 88 -19.17 -9.53 7.32
CA LYS A 88 -19.31 -10.99 7.22
C LYS A 88 -20.36 -11.32 6.17
N GLU A 89 -20.07 -12.35 5.38
CA GLU A 89 -21.05 -12.94 4.48
C GLU A 89 -21.96 -13.89 5.26
N LYS A 90 -23.27 -13.74 5.08
CA LYS A 90 -24.26 -14.65 5.62
C LYS A 90 -25.45 -14.76 4.68
N ASN A 91 -25.62 -15.94 4.06
CA ASN A 91 -26.75 -16.27 3.18
C ASN A 91 -26.91 -15.32 1.97
N GLY A 92 -25.81 -14.94 1.34
CA GLY A 92 -25.72 -14.00 0.23
C GLY A 92 -25.79 -12.53 0.62
N ILE A 93 -25.74 -12.20 1.92
CA ILE A 93 -25.85 -10.84 2.43
C ILE A 93 -24.57 -10.47 3.19
N LEU A 94 -24.03 -9.30 2.88
CA LEU A 94 -22.91 -8.72 3.64
C LEU A 94 -23.47 -7.94 4.84
N GLU A 95 -23.39 -8.55 6.02
CA GLU A 95 -23.70 -7.90 7.28
C GLU A 95 -22.45 -7.15 7.77
N PRO A 96 -22.55 -5.89 8.23
CA PRO A 96 -21.40 -5.22 8.80
C PRO A 96 -21.03 -5.86 10.14
N ASP A 97 -19.74 -5.87 10.43
CA ASP A 97 -19.25 -6.15 11.76
C ASP A 97 -19.50 -4.97 12.71
N THR A 98 -19.62 -5.24 14.01
CA THR A 98 -19.92 -4.22 15.02
C THR A 98 -18.77 -3.97 15.99
N TRP A 99 -17.54 -4.37 15.64
CA TRP A 99 -16.34 -4.09 16.43
C TRP A 99 -16.09 -2.60 16.49
N MET A 100 -15.70 -1.97 15.38
CA MET A 100 -15.41 -0.54 15.32
C MET A 100 -15.53 0.05 13.91
N ASN A 101 -15.04 1.27 13.74
CA ASN A 101 -14.69 1.88 12.46
C ASN A 101 -13.26 2.45 12.56
N ASP A 102 -12.38 1.89 11.76
CA ASP A 102 -10.93 2.04 11.61
C ASP A 102 -10.54 3.15 10.60
N VAL A 103 -11.17 4.31 10.71
CA VAL A 103 -11.03 5.41 9.74
C VAL A 103 -9.56 5.81 9.49
N GLY A 104 -8.70 5.73 10.52
CA GLY A 104 -7.28 6.08 10.46
C GLY A 104 -6.45 5.15 9.59
N GLU A 105 -6.81 3.87 9.48
CA GLU A 105 -6.15 2.91 8.58
C GLU A 105 -6.80 2.92 7.20
N LYS A 106 -8.13 3.02 7.17
CA LYS A 106 -8.92 2.95 5.94
C LYS A 106 -8.65 4.10 4.99
N ILE A 107 -8.67 5.35 5.46
CA ILE A 107 -8.51 6.53 4.58
C ILE A 107 -7.15 6.55 3.87
N PRO A 108 -6.00 6.41 4.57
CA PRO A 108 -4.70 6.41 3.91
C PRO A 108 -4.52 5.24 2.94
N ASN A 109 -4.90 4.02 3.36
CA ASN A 109 -4.74 2.83 2.52
C ASN A 109 -5.65 2.85 1.28
N TRP A 110 -6.89 3.31 1.41
CA TRP A 110 -7.81 3.44 0.28
C TRP A 110 -7.36 4.52 -0.68
N PHE A 111 -6.87 5.67 -0.19
CA PHE A 111 -6.33 6.69 -1.05
C PHE A 111 -5.14 6.18 -1.85
N GLU A 112 -4.22 5.46 -1.19
CA GLU A 112 -3.04 4.93 -1.87
C GLU A 112 -3.41 3.90 -2.94
N SER A 113 -4.31 2.97 -2.62
CA SER A 113 -4.86 2.02 -3.58
C SER A 113 -5.54 2.73 -4.76
N ALA A 114 -6.32 3.77 -4.49
CA ALA A 114 -7.07 4.51 -5.50
C ALA A 114 -6.16 5.30 -6.44
N ARG A 115 -5.13 5.99 -5.91
CA ARG A 115 -4.20 6.75 -6.77
C ARG A 115 -3.40 5.85 -7.69
N LEU A 116 -3.03 4.66 -7.21
CA LEU A 116 -2.26 3.68 -7.97
C LEU A 116 -3.14 3.01 -9.02
N TRP A 117 -4.39 2.68 -8.69
CA TRP A 117 -5.37 2.21 -9.67
C TRP A 117 -5.68 3.24 -10.75
N TYR A 118 -5.87 4.51 -10.35
CA TYR A 118 -6.08 5.60 -11.29
C TYR A 118 -4.87 5.79 -12.20
N ALA A 119 -3.65 5.75 -11.66
CA ALA A 119 -2.44 5.76 -12.49
C ALA A 119 -2.43 4.57 -13.45
N TYR A 120 -2.72 3.37 -12.97
CA TYR A 120 -2.67 2.13 -13.72
C TYR A 120 -3.72 2.03 -14.84
N THR A 121 -4.95 2.52 -14.62
CA THR A 121 -6.09 2.32 -15.54
C THR A 121 -6.63 3.60 -16.18
N GLY A 122 -6.37 4.77 -15.59
CA GLY A 122 -7.07 6.02 -15.89
C GLY A 122 -8.49 6.11 -15.31
N ASP A 123 -8.97 5.13 -14.54
CA ASP A 123 -10.29 5.14 -13.92
C ASP A 123 -10.33 6.15 -12.75
N ILE A 124 -10.78 7.37 -13.05
CA ILE A 124 -10.88 8.44 -12.06
C ILE A 124 -12.01 8.21 -11.03
N SER A 125 -12.92 7.27 -11.25
CA SER A 125 -14.07 7.06 -10.38
C SER A 125 -13.67 6.61 -8.97
N VAL A 126 -12.57 5.86 -8.84
CA VAL A 126 -12.06 5.41 -7.53
C VAL A 126 -11.54 6.57 -6.68
N MET A 127 -10.93 7.57 -7.32
CA MET A 127 -10.48 8.78 -6.62
C MET A 127 -11.67 9.58 -6.09
N LYS A 128 -12.79 9.60 -6.82
CA LYS A 128 -14.04 10.20 -6.34
C LYS A 128 -14.58 9.46 -5.11
N ILE A 129 -14.58 8.12 -5.11
CA ILE A 129 -15.05 7.31 -3.97
C ILE A 129 -14.29 7.68 -2.69
N VAL A 130 -12.95 7.68 -2.75
CA VAL A 130 -12.12 7.98 -1.59
C VAL A 130 -12.25 9.44 -1.18
N ARG A 131 -12.34 10.37 -2.14
CA ARG A 131 -12.54 11.79 -1.85
C ARG A 131 -13.85 12.05 -1.12
N ASP A 132 -14.96 11.44 -1.58
CA ASP A 132 -16.26 11.62 -0.94
C ASP A 132 -16.26 11.05 0.49
N PHE A 133 -15.52 9.96 0.73
CA PHE A 133 -15.36 9.39 2.07
C PHE A 133 -14.50 10.30 2.96
N MET A 134 -13.37 10.80 2.45
CA MET A 134 -12.51 11.76 3.15
C MET A 134 -13.25 13.07 3.48
N ASP A 135 -14.07 13.59 2.56
CA ASP A 135 -14.89 14.78 2.82
C ASP A 135 -15.86 14.55 3.98
N TYR A 136 -16.43 13.35 4.09
CA TYR A 136 -17.25 13.00 5.24
C TYR A 136 -16.43 13.02 6.54
N THR A 137 -15.24 12.41 6.53
CA THR A 137 -14.41 12.33 7.74
C THR A 137 -13.91 13.70 8.19
N LEU A 138 -13.59 14.62 7.28
CA LEU A 138 -13.19 15.99 7.61
C LEU A 138 -14.30 16.78 8.31
N VAL A 139 -15.56 16.55 7.94
CA VAL A 139 -16.71 17.23 8.56
C VAL A 139 -17.11 16.58 9.88
N HIS A 140 -16.97 15.26 9.98
CA HIS A 140 -17.55 14.45 11.06
C HIS A 140 -16.55 13.86 12.04
N GLY A 141 -15.25 14.00 11.78
CA GLY A 141 -14.18 13.30 12.48
C GLY A 141 -12.91 14.13 12.68
N THR A 142 -13.08 15.41 12.99
CA THR A 142 -11.99 16.32 13.36
C THR A 142 -12.23 16.89 14.76
N SER A 143 -11.19 16.97 15.59
CA SER A 143 -11.28 17.48 16.96
C SER A 143 -11.61 18.98 17.01
N SER A 144 -12.14 19.44 18.16
CA SER A 144 -12.43 20.87 18.34
C SER A 144 -11.13 21.69 18.44
N LYS A 145 -11.20 22.99 18.12
CA LYS A 145 -10.03 23.88 18.16
C LYS A 145 -9.56 24.20 19.58
N GLU A 146 -10.41 23.93 20.57
CA GLU A 146 -10.17 24.15 21.99
C GLU A 146 -9.48 22.95 22.67
N PHE A 147 -9.37 21.82 21.96
CA PHE A 147 -8.73 20.60 22.45
C PHE A 147 -7.21 20.79 22.58
N ALA A 148 -6.57 20.02 23.46
CA ALA A 148 -5.10 19.98 23.58
C ALA A 148 -4.40 19.53 22.29
N TRP A 149 -5.11 18.79 21.43
CA TRP A 149 -4.77 18.42 20.05
C TRP A 149 -5.82 19.01 19.09
N PRO A 150 -5.69 20.29 18.71
CA PRO A 150 -6.75 21.03 18.01
C PRO A 150 -6.82 20.71 16.52
N GLY A 151 -8.02 20.48 16.00
CA GLY A 151 -8.25 20.18 14.57
C GLY A 151 -7.58 18.89 14.08
N PHE A 152 -7.22 17.98 14.99
CA PHE A 152 -6.54 16.73 14.68
C PHE A 152 -7.58 15.64 14.34
N PRO A 153 -7.33 14.76 13.36
CA PRO A 153 -8.34 13.82 12.90
C PRO A 153 -8.52 12.64 13.87
N TYR A 154 -9.77 12.19 14.01
CA TYR A 154 -10.08 10.94 14.69
C TYR A 154 -9.68 9.74 13.84
N THR A 155 -8.95 8.81 14.45
CA THR A 155 -8.47 7.57 13.79
C THR A 155 -9.39 6.39 14.00
N THR A 156 -10.27 6.45 15.00
CA THR A 156 -11.26 5.40 15.28
C THR A 156 -12.60 5.98 15.71
N THR A 157 -13.65 5.18 15.56
CA THR A 157 -14.96 5.41 16.18
C THR A 157 -15.70 4.10 16.45
N ASN A 158 -16.75 4.13 17.26
CA ASN A 158 -17.60 2.95 17.41
C ASN A 158 -18.30 2.60 16.08
N ALA A 159 -18.54 1.31 15.86
CA ALA A 159 -19.26 0.82 14.70
C ALA A 159 -20.64 1.48 14.55
N GLY A 160 -20.90 2.05 13.37
CA GLY A 160 -22.16 2.69 13.04
C GLY A 160 -22.32 4.14 13.52
N ASP A 161 -21.33 4.71 14.22
CA ASP A 161 -21.38 6.13 14.61
C ASP A 161 -21.20 7.04 13.39
N THR A 162 -22.04 8.07 13.29
CA THR A 162 -21.98 9.04 12.19
C THR A 162 -21.11 10.26 12.51
N ILE A 163 -20.71 10.43 13.77
CA ILE A 163 -19.77 11.45 14.25
C ILE A 163 -18.64 10.72 14.94
N PHE A 164 -17.41 10.92 14.50
CA PHE A 164 -16.27 10.11 14.92
C PHE A 164 -15.64 10.73 16.16
N ARG A 165 -15.54 9.95 17.24
CA ARG A 165 -15.11 10.46 18.57
C ARG A 165 -14.23 9.48 19.35
N GLY A 166 -13.68 8.46 18.70
CA GLY A 166 -12.91 7.38 19.34
C GLY A 166 -13.72 6.09 19.56
N PHE A 167 -13.00 4.98 19.73
CA PHE A 167 -13.56 3.64 19.88
C PHE A 167 -13.74 3.23 21.35
N THR A 168 -14.92 3.54 21.89
CA THR A 168 -15.25 3.34 23.31
C THR A 168 -16.05 2.08 23.62
N SER A 169 -16.77 1.54 22.64
CA SER A 169 -17.80 0.51 22.85
C SER A 169 -17.24 -0.82 23.36
N ALA A 170 -15.99 -1.15 23.02
CA ALA A 170 -15.30 -2.34 23.51
C ALA A 170 -14.64 -2.15 24.90
N GLY A 171 -14.65 -0.94 25.46
CA GLY A 171 -13.99 -0.64 26.73
C GLY A 171 -12.46 -0.68 26.70
N ARG A 172 -11.86 -0.72 25.50
CA ARG A 172 -10.40 -0.73 25.27
C ARG A 172 -9.79 0.66 25.25
N LEU A 173 -10.46 1.60 24.57
CA LEU A 173 -10.07 3.00 24.49
C LEU A 173 -11.15 3.88 25.12
N VAL A 174 -10.79 5.12 25.41
CA VAL A 174 -11.71 6.12 25.99
C VAL A 174 -12.20 7.13 24.97
N LEU A 175 -13.22 7.91 25.34
CA LEU A 175 -13.73 8.99 24.51
C LEU A 175 -12.57 9.94 24.18
N HIS A 176 -12.49 10.32 22.91
CA HIS A 176 -11.47 11.18 22.35
C HIS A 176 -10.04 10.63 22.26
N GLU A 177 -9.83 9.34 22.54
CA GLU A 177 -8.55 8.67 22.33
C GLU A 177 -8.32 8.36 20.85
N ILE A 178 -7.11 8.64 20.36
CA ILE A 178 -6.66 8.38 18.98
C ILE A 178 -5.26 7.77 18.97
N GLN A 179 -4.88 7.20 17.82
CA GLN A 179 -3.52 6.79 17.48
C GLN A 179 -2.84 7.92 16.68
N VAL A 180 -1.73 8.46 17.19
CA VAL A 180 -1.12 9.69 16.63
C VAL A 180 -0.44 9.43 15.28
N ASP A 181 0.12 8.25 15.10
CA ASP A 181 0.73 7.78 13.85
C ASP A 181 -0.26 7.78 12.69
N HIS A 182 -1.43 7.16 12.87
CA HIS A 182 -2.47 7.13 11.84
C HIS A 182 -3.05 8.51 11.54
N ALA A 183 -3.17 9.37 12.55
CA ALA A 183 -3.59 10.75 12.31
C ALA A 183 -2.56 11.52 11.46
N GLY A 184 -1.27 11.23 11.62
CA GLY A 184 -0.21 11.72 10.75
C GLY A 184 -0.31 11.18 9.31
N GLU A 185 -0.62 9.89 9.14
CA GLU A 185 -0.90 9.30 7.82
C GLU A 185 -2.13 9.92 7.14
N MET A 186 -3.17 10.26 7.91
CA MET A 186 -4.30 11.02 7.39
C MET A 186 -3.85 12.42 6.93
N GLY A 187 -2.96 13.10 7.66
CA GLY A 187 -2.35 14.36 7.21
C GLY A 187 -1.60 14.24 5.88
N LEU A 188 -0.77 13.20 5.72
CA LEU A 188 -0.12 12.89 4.44
C LEU A 188 -1.15 12.69 3.33
N THR A 189 -2.23 11.99 3.65
CA THR A 189 -3.31 11.69 2.70
C THR A 189 -4.05 12.95 2.28
N TYR A 190 -4.30 13.89 3.21
CA TYR A 190 -4.86 15.20 2.89
C TYR A 190 -3.93 15.99 1.96
N PHE A 191 -2.63 16.01 2.22
CA PHE A 191 -1.69 16.70 1.34
C PHE A 191 -1.69 16.09 -0.06
N ARG A 192 -1.70 14.75 -0.16
CA ARG A 192 -1.77 14.06 -1.45
C ARG A 192 -3.10 14.29 -2.17
N MET A 193 -4.22 14.39 -1.45
CA MET A 193 -5.50 14.78 -2.02
C MET A 193 -5.49 16.22 -2.54
N TYR A 194 -4.81 17.14 -1.85
CA TYR A 194 -4.56 18.49 -2.36
C TYR A 194 -3.77 18.45 -3.67
N LEU A 195 -2.67 17.69 -3.74
CA LEU A 195 -1.91 17.55 -5.00
C LEU A 195 -2.80 17.02 -6.14
N PHE A 196 -3.66 16.05 -5.86
CA PHE A 196 -4.59 15.50 -6.84
C PHE A 196 -5.67 16.50 -7.29
N THR A 197 -6.32 17.20 -6.34
CA THR A 197 -7.51 18.01 -6.61
C THR A 197 -7.20 19.49 -6.89
N GLY A 198 -6.19 20.04 -6.24
CA GLY A 198 -5.94 21.48 -6.13
C GLY A 198 -6.89 22.20 -5.17
N ASP A 199 -7.67 21.49 -4.34
CA ASP A 199 -8.59 22.09 -3.37
C ASP A 199 -7.87 22.40 -2.06
N ASP A 200 -7.75 23.70 -1.76
CA ASP A 200 -7.02 24.25 -0.61
C ASP A 200 -7.54 23.74 0.75
N LYS A 201 -8.78 23.23 0.82
CA LYS A 201 -9.29 22.63 2.06
C LYS A 201 -8.40 21.48 2.52
N TYR A 202 -7.95 20.61 1.62
CA TYR A 202 -7.11 19.48 2.00
C TYR A 202 -5.70 19.92 2.40
N LEU A 203 -5.16 20.97 1.75
CA LEU A 203 -3.88 21.55 2.17
C LEU A 203 -3.99 22.12 3.58
N SER A 204 -5.08 22.85 3.86
CA SER A 204 -5.32 23.46 5.17
C SER A 204 -5.36 22.39 6.28
N GLU A 205 -6.06 21.28 6.04
CA GLU A 205 -6.15 20.17 7.01
C GLU A 205 -4.81 19.43 7.15
N ALA A 206 -4.06 19.22 6.06
CA ALA A 206 -2.72 18.63 6.11
C ALA A 206 -1.74 19.48 6.92
N LEU A 207 -1.76 20.80 6.70
CA LEU A 207 -0.93 21.75 7.45
C LEU A 207 -1.31 21.78 8.92
N ASN A 208 -2.60 21.75 9.25
CA ASN A 208 -3.05 21.69 10.64
C ASN A 208 -2.51 20.43 11.35
N VAL A 209 -2.58 19.26 10.70
CA VAL A 209 -1.99 18.02 11.25
C VAL A 209 -0.48 18.15 11.44
N ALA A 210 0.23 18.66 10.43
CA ALA A 210 1.68 18.84 10.48
C ALA A 210 2.10 19.83 11.58
N ASP A 211 1.39 20.94 11.75
CA ASP A 211 1.64 21.95 12.76
C ASP A 211 1.44 21.40 14.18
N VAL A 212 0.36 20.63 14.39
CA VAL A 212 0.10 19.96 15.68
C VAL A 212 1.22 18.97 15.98
N LEU A 213 1.58 18.08 15.04
CA LEU A 213 2.68 17.13 15.21
C LEU A 213 4.00 17.85 15.51
N ALA A 214 4.36 18.86 14.73
CA ALA A 214 5.60 19.61 14.92
C ALA A 214 5.66 20.33 16.28
N SER A 215 4.52 20.84 16.78
CA SER A 215 4.45 21.47 18.10
C SER A 215 4.59 20.49 19.28
N LYS A 216 4.30 19.20 19.06
CA LYS A 216 4.29 18.15 20.10
C LYS A 216 5.48 17.20 20.00
N VAL A 217 6.34 17.35 19.00
CA VAL A 217 7.48 16.45 18.79
C VAL A 217 8.49 16.56 19.92
N ARG A 218 8.94 15.41 20.43
CA ARG A 218 10.01 15.29 21.42
C ARG A 218 11.16 14.46 20.89
N ASP A 219 12.29 14.50 21.60
CA ASP A 219 13.33 13.50 21.39
C ASP A 219 12.84 12.17 21.95
N GLY A 220 12.67 11.18 21.07
CA GLY A 220 12.29 9.84 21.49
C GLY A 220 13.43 9.13 22.22
N ASN A 221 13.07 8.16 23.05
CA ASN A 221 13.98 7.25 23.72
C ASN A 221 13.45 5.81 23.66
N LYS A 222 14.13 4.86 24.32
CA LYS A 222 13.77 3.44 24.29
C LYS A 222 12.37 3.14 24.87
N ASP A 223 11.83 4.01 25.72
CA ASP A 223 10.55 3.82 26.43
C ASP A 223 9.45 4.78 25.92
N GLU A 224 9.82 5.80 25.15
CA GLU A 224 8.95 6.89 24.71
C GLU A 224 9.24 7.31 23.27
N SER A 225 8.27 7.23 22.36
CA SER A 225 8.47 7.64 20.97
C SER A 225 8.42 9.15 20.77
N VAL A 226 8.82 9.61 19.57
CA VAL A 226 8.85 11.03 19.15
C VAL A 226 7.51 11.76 19.33
N TRP A 227 6.41 11.01 19.31
CA TRP A 227 5.11 11.38 19.84
C TRP A 227 4.59 10.24 20.72
N PRO A 228 3.66 10.47 21.65
CA PRO A 228 2.91 9.36 22.25
C PRO A 228 2.20 8.58 21.14
N TYR A 229 2.17 7.24 21.26
CA TYR A 229 1.39 6.42 20.32
C TYR A 229 -0.11 6.73 20.44
N ARG A 230 -0.63 6.84 21.66
CA ARG A 230 -2.03 7.19 21.90
C ARG A 230 -2.20 8.33 22.88
N VAL A 231 -3.18 9.19 22.57
CA VAL A 231 -3.51 10.37 23.34
C VAL A 231 -5.02 10.61 23.36
N VAL A 232 -5.51 11.15 24.47
CA VAL A 232 -6.87 11.70 24.56
C VAL A 232 -6.80 13.16 24.15
N MET A 233 -7.45 13.50 23.05
CA MET A 233 -7.21 14.77 22.37
C MET A 233 -7.68 16.01 23.13
N ASP A 234 -8.75 15.89 23.93
CA ASP A 234 -9.36 17.02 24.63
C ASP A 234 -8.46 17.56 25.75
N ASP A 235 -7.93 16.69 26.60
CA ASP A 235 -7.08 17.03 27.75
C ASP A 235 -5.57 16.82 27.48
N GLY A 236 -5.21 16.13 26.40
CA GLY A 236 -3.84 15.82 26.02
C GLY A 236 -3.20 14.69 26.81
N ARG A 237 -4.00 13.92 27.58
CA ARG A 237 -3.51 12.82 28.40
C ARG A 237 -3.00 11.68 27.52
N ILE A 238 -1.75 11.30 27.75
CA ILE A 238 -1.10 10.18 27.08
C ILE A 238 -1.60 8.86 27.67
N THR A 239 -2.03 7.95 26.82
CA THR A 239 -2.50 6.61 27.21
C THR A 239 -1.55 5.50 26.78
N ALA A 240 -0.74 5.74 25.75
CA ALA A 240 0.38 4.89 25.33
C ALA A 240 1.58 5.74 24.88
N GLN A 241 2.74 5.51 25.47
CA GLN A 241 3.93 6.34 25.28
C GLN A 241 4.75 6.01 24.02
N TYR A 242 4.71 4.75 23.59
CA TYR A 242 5.62 4.22 22.59
C TYR A 242 4.85 3.63 21.40
N GLY A 243 5.24 4.09 20.21
CA GLY A 243 4.88 3.55 18.90
C GLY A 243 6.07 3.68 17.95
N ALA A 244 6.00 3.04 16.79
CA ALA A 244 7.08 2.94 15.83
C ALA A 244 6.60 3.05 14.37
N ASN A 245 5.30 3.15 14.11
CA ASN A 245 4.73 3.35 12.77
C ASN A 245 4.81 4.83 12.31
N TRP A 246 6.00 5.45 12.35
CA TRP A 246 6.14 6.89 12.09
C TRP A 246 6.53 7.26 10.66
N THR A 247 6.59 6.28 9.74
CA THR A 247 6.95 6.52 8.34
C THR A 247 5.95 7.44 7.64
N GLY A 248 4.66 7.31 7.93
CA GLY A 248 3.63 8.23 7.46
C GLY A 248 3.87 9.69 7.87
N CYS A 249 4.21 9.91 9.15
CA CYS A 249 4.58 11.25 9.66
C CYS A 249 5.86 11.78 9.01
N TYR A 250 6.89 10.93 8.86
CA TYR A 250 8.12 11.30 8.16
C TYR A 250 7.83 11.75 6.73
N MET A 251 7.03 10.98 5.99
CA MET A 251 6.64 11.26 4.63
C MET A 251 5.79 12.54 4.52
N LEU A 252 4.88 12.81 5.47
CA LEU A 252 4.13 14.07 5.53
C LEU A 252 5.09 15.26 5.56
N PHE A 253 6.03 15.26 6.52
CA PHE A 253 6.98 16.36 6.64
C PHE A 253 7.90 16.47 5.42
N GLU A 254 8.46 15.37 4.92
CA GLU A 254 9.30 15.40 3.72
C GLU A 254 8.57 15.99 2.51
N ASN A 255 7.32 15.61 2.29
CA ASN A 255 6.53 16.12 1.17
C ASN A 255 6.21 17.62 1.32
N LEU A 256 5.87 18.08 2.52
CA LEU A 256 5.64 19.50 2.80
C LEU A 256 6.92 20.35 2.69
N ILE A 257 8.05 19.84 3.20
CA ILE A 257 9.36 20.49 3.13
C ILE A 257 9.79 20.66 1.68
N ARG A 258 9.74 19.59 0.87
CA ARG A 258 10.10 19.63 -0.56
C ARG A 258 9.25 20.63 -1.34
N SER A 259 7.97 20.70 -1.01
CA SER A 259 7.01 21.59 -1.66
C SER A 259 7.03 23.03 -1.11
N GLY A 260 7.76 23.29 -0.02
CA GLY A 260 7.84 24.60 0.63
C GLY A 260 6.54 25.07 1.29
N PHE A 261 5.65 24.15 1.71
CA PHE A 261 4.40 24.50 2.38
C PHE A 261 4.53 24.49 3.90
N GLY A 262 3.85 25.43 4.56
CA GLY A 262 3.72 25.50 6.02
C GLY A 262 4.98 25.97 6.74
N ASN A 263 5.13 25.54 7.99
CA ASN A 263 6.26 25.90 8.85
C ASN A 263 7.46 24.98 8.59
N VAL A 264 8.12 25.19 7.45
CA VAL A 264 9.22 24.33 6.96
C VAL A 264 10.33 24.14 7.98
N GLU A 265 10.70 25.16 8.75
CA GLU A 265 11.74 25.05 9.78
C GLU A 265 11.34 24.08 10.91
N ASP A 266 10.08 24.14 11.36
CA ASP A 266 9.56 23.24 12.40
C ASP A 266 9.38 21.82 11.87
N TYR A 267 8.95 21.69 10.61
CA TYR A 267 8.80 20.40 9.94
C TYR A 267 10.13 19.69 9.75
N ILE A 268 11.20 20.42 9.39
CA ILE A 268 12.56 19.88 9.34
C ILE A 268 12.96 19.29 10.69
N ARG A 269 12.74 20.02 11.78
CA ARG A 269 13.07 19.53 13.13
C ARG A 269 12.26 18.30 13.50
N ALA A 270 10.97 18.27 13.20
CA ALA A 270 10.10 17.14 13.49
C ALA A 270 10.48 15.89 12.67
N ARG A 271 10.74 16.06 11.37
CA ARG A 271 11.24 15.01 10.49
C ARG A 271 12.55 14.43 10.99
N ASP A 272 13.53 15.28 11.33
CA ASP A 272 14.85 14.81 11.77
C ASP A 272 14.76 14.01 13.08
N LYS A 273 13.99 14.48 14.07
CA LYS A 273 13.72 13.71 15.29
C LYS A 273 13.05 12.36 14.99
N THR A 274 12.11 12.34 14.04
CA THR A 274 11.43 11.11 13.61
C THR A 274 12.40 10.12 12.99
N ARG A 275 13.24 10.57 12.05
CA ARG A 275 14.29 9.75 11.43
C ARG A 275 15.23 9.19 12.51
N ASP A 276 15.77 10.07 13.35
CA ASP A 276 16.75 9.69 14.36
C ASP A 276 16.16 8.67 15.35
N PHE A 277 14.90 8.82 15.76
CA PHE A 277 14.21 7.84 16.59
C PHE A 277 14.04 6.48 15.89
N LEU A 278 13.55 6.47 14.64
CA LEU A 278 13.32 5.23 13.89
C LEU A 278 14.62 4.42 13.71
N LEU A 279 15.73 5.10 13.39
CA LEU A 279 17.02 4.46 13.20
C LEU A 279 17.70 4.04 14.50
N GLU A 280 17.51 4.81 15.59
CA GLU A 280 18.15 4.48 16.86
C GLU A 280 17.42 3.37 17.62
N TYR A 281 16.08 3.33 17.56
CA TYR A 281 15.29 2.46 18.41
C TYR A 281 14.67 1.27 17.67
N PRO A 282 13.56 1.38 16.92
CA PRO A 282 12.92 0.20 16.33
C PRO A 282 13.84 -0.52 15.33
N MET A 283 14.68 0.19 14.57
CA MET A 283 15.64 -0.44 13.66
C MET A 283 16.68 -1.30 14.39
N LYS A 284 17.23 -0.83 15.53
CA LYS A 284 18.24 -1.59 16.29
C LYS A 284 17.66 -2.64 17.23
N THR A 285 16.53 -2.32 17.85
CA THR A 285 15.90 -3.20 18.85
C THR A 285 15.02 -4.28 18.22
N GLY A 286 14.53 -4.04 17.00
CA GLY A 286 13.56 -4.91 16.33
C GLY A 286 12.17 -4.86 16.96
N TYR A 287 11.85 -3.85 17.77
CA TYR A 287 10.53 -3.65 18.37
C TYR A 287 9.74 -2.59 17.63
N TRP A 288 8.96 -3.06 16.66
CA TRP A 288 8.10 -2.26 15.79
C TRP A 288 6.67 -2.22 16.36
N THR A 289 6.50 -1.62 17.53
CA THR A 289 5.19 -1.44 18.21
C THR A 289 4.40 -0.31 17.59
N ASP A 290 3.11 -0.20 17.80
CA ASP A 290 2.11 -0.86 16.97
C ASP A 290 1.80 0.12 15.81
N GLY A 291 1.01 -0.28 14.83
CA GLY A 291 0.37 0.60 13.86
C GLY A 291 -1.00 0.07 13.44
N HIS A 292 -1.73 -0.55 14.37
CA HIS A 292 -3.13 -0.97 14.23
C HIS A 292 -4.02 -0.12 15.14
N SER A 293 -5.26 0.12 14.72
CA SER A 293 -6.12 1.12 15.36
C SER A 293 -7.06 0.53 16.43
N ASP A 294 -7.18 -0.79 16.53
CA ASP A 294 -8.12 -1.48 17.44
C ASP A 294 -7.49 -2.10 18.69
N THR A 295 -6.18 -1.90 18.88
CA THR A 295 -5.43 -2.44 20.00
C THR A 295 -5.28 -1.42 21.13
N ASP A 296 -5.24 -1.92 22.37
CA ASP A 296 -4.90 -1.12 23.56
C ASP A 296 -3.43 -1.31 23.98
N VAL A 297 -2.55 -1.69 23.06
CA VAL A 297 -1.12 -1.95 23.32
C VAL A 297 -0.45 -0.78 24.03
N LYS A 298 0.26 -1.07 25.14
CA LYS A 298 1.07 -0.14 25.93
C LYS A 298 2.43 -0.75 26.19
N SER A 299 3.21 -0.92 25.14
CA SER A 299 4.46 -1.67 25.15
C SER A 299 5.50 -0.99 24.28
N ASN A 300 6.78 -1.15 24.60
CA ASN A 300 7.91 -0.82 23.73
C ASN A 300 8.64 -2.07 23.23
N THR A 301 8.10 -3.26 23.51
CA THR A 301 8.65 -4.54 23.06
C THR A 301 7.66 -5.35 22.21
N TYR A 302 6.54 -4.74 21.83
CA TYR A 302 5.53 -5.37 20.98
C TYR A 302 5.99 -5.33 19.53
N LYS A 303 5.75 -6.41 18.80
CA LYS A 303 6.08 -6.52 17.38
C LYS A 303 4.79 -6.50 16.56
N SER A 304 4.72 -5.56 15.62
CA SER A 304 3.75 -5.56 14.54
C SER A 304 4.51 -5.61 13.20
N ASN A 305 4.03 -6.43 12.27
CA ASN A 305 4.60 -6.52 10.93
C ASN A 305 4.37 -5.23 10.12
N LEU A 306 3.25 -4.55 10.36
CA LEU A 306 2.86 -3.35 9.63
C LEU A 306 3.96 -2.29 9.70
N SER A 307 4.39 -1.92 10.89
CA SER A 307 5.36 -0.85 11.11
C SER A 307 6.73 -1.16 10.51
N ALA A 308 7.23 -2.40 10.68
CA ALA A 308 8.52 -2.83 10.12
C ALA A 308 8.51 -2.89 8.60
N SER A 309 7.44 -3.43 8.02
CA SER A 309 7.28 -3.55 6.57
C SER A 309 7.04 -2.19 5.92
N ASN A 310 6.32 -1.27 6.58
CA ASN A 310 6.16 0.11 6.12
C ASN A 310 7.50 0.85 6.10
N MET A 311 8.38 0.61 7.07
CA MET A 311 9.77 1.10 7.02
C MET A 311 10.49 0.57 5.79
N ALA A 312 10.48 -0.75 5.56
CA ALA A 312 11.14 -1.36 4.41
C ALA A 312 10.63 -0.77 3.07
N LEU A 313 9.31 -0.61 2.93
CA LEU A 313 8.71 -0.04 1.73
C LEU A 313 9.03 1.44 1.55
N CYS A 314 9.04 2.23 2.64
CA CYS A 314 9.40 3.64 2.63
C CYS A 314 10.85 3.85 2.13
N LEU A 315 11.79 3.01 2.57
CA LEU A 315 13.21 3.13 2.20
C LEU A 315 13.48 2.98 0.70
N PHE A 316 12.59 2.32 -0.07
CA PHE A 316 12.76 2.24 -1.52
C PHE A 316 12.49 3.56 -2.24
N ASP A 317 11.63 4.41 -1.69
CA ASP A 317 11.23 5.69 -2.28
C ASP A 317 11.89 6.90 -1.57
N TYR A 318 12.37 6.70 -0.33
CA TYR A 318 13.07 7.69 0.49
C TYR A 318 14.41 7.12 1.02
N PRO A 319 15.36 6.76 0.15
CA PRO A 319 16.64 6.18 0.57
C PRO A 319 17.49 7.14 1.43
N GLU A 320 17.22 8.44 1.40
CA GLU A 320 17.84 9.44 2.29
C GLU A 320 17.39 9.35 3.75
N LEU A 321 16.30 8.62 4.03
CA LEU A 321 15.87 8.34 5.40
C LEU A 321 16.94 7.52 6.12
N ASP A 322 17.52 6.52 5.44
CA ASP A 322 18.58 5.67 5.96
C ASP A 322 19.70 5.47 4.92
N PRO A 323 20.89 6.08 5.11
CA PRO A 323 22.03 5.85 4.22
C PRO A 323 22.43 4.37 4.06
N GLU A 324 22.12 3.52 5.04
CA GLU A 324 22.42 2.08 5.04
C GLU A 324 21.25 1.22 4.53
N TRP A 325 20.23 1.82 3.90
CA TRP A 325 18.98 1.13 3.50
C TRP A 325 19.20 -0.17 2.72
N LYS A 326 20.27 -0.27 1.92
CA LYS A 326 20.60 -1.49 1.16
C LYS A 326 21.04 -2.65 2.06
N ALA A 327 21.68 -2.36 3.19
CA ALA A 327 21.99 -3.35 4.20
C ALA A 327 20.76 -3.67 5.07
N ASP A 328 19.94 -2.66 5.38
CA ASP A 328 18.86 -2.79 6.35
C ASP A 328 17.57 -3.41 5.78
N ILE A 329 17.22 -3.16 4.51
CA ILE A 329 16.02 -3.76 3.89
C ILE A 329 16.03 -5.31 3.97
N PRO A 330 17.11 -6.03 3.58
CA PRO A 330 17.18 -7.48 3.76
C PRO A 330 16.98 -7.92 5.21
N LEU A 331 17.47 -7.15 6.18
CA LEU A 331 17.30 -7.43 7.60
C LEU A 331 15.86 -7.24 8.05
N LEU A 332 15.15 -6.22 7.56
CA LEU A 332 13.72 -6.03 7.80
C LEU A 332 12.86 -7.14 7.19
N ILE A 333 13.18 -7.58 5.97
CA ILE A 333 12.50 -8.72 5.33
C ILE A 333 12.75 -9.99 6.15
N LYS A 334 13.99 -10.25 6.55
CA LYS A 334 14.32 -11.38 7.42
C LYS A 334 13.62 -11.29 8.77
N TRP A 335 13.56 -10.12 9.37
CA TRP A 335 12.86 -9.90 10.63
C TRP A 335 11.37 -10.25 10.51
N THR A 336 10.74 -9.89 9.39
CA THR A 336 9.36 -10.28 9.07
C THR A 336 9.22 -11.79 8.95
N GLU A 337 10.15 -12.47 8.27
CA GLU A 337 10.15 -13.93 8.15
C GLU A 337 10.24 -14.60 9.53
N ASP A 338 11.20 -14.18 10.35
CA ASP A 338 11.45 -14.75 11.68
C ASP A 338 10.26 -14.54 12.63
N ASN A 339 9.62 -13.37 12.61
CA ASN A 339 8.59 -13.02 13.59
C ASN A 339 7.14 -13.28 13.11
N PHE A 340 6.90 -13.38 11.80
CA PHE A 340 5.53 -13.45 11.27
C PHE A 340 5.31 -14.47 10.16
N VAL A 341 6.37 -15.05 9.58
CA VAL A 341 6.24 -16.24 8.71
C VAL A 341 6.44 -17.50 9.54
N PHE A 342 7.59 -17.63 10.20
CA PHE A 342 7.99 -18.85 10.92
C PHE A 342 7.34 -18.98 12.30
N ARG A 343 7.00 -17.86 12.93
CA ARG A 343 6.11 -17.86 14.10
C ARG A 343 4.66 -17.95 13.62
N THR A 344 3.93 -18.97 14.06
CA THR A 344 2.54 -19.23 13.63
C THR A 344 1.60 -19.29 14.83
N ALA A 345 0.34 -18.88 14.63
CA ALA A 345 -0.74 -19.10 15.58
C ALA A 345 -1.54 -20.35 15.21
N ASN A 346 -2.18 -21.00 16.19
CA ASN A 346 -3.23 -22.02 15.98
C ASN A 346 -2.93 -23.10 14.92
N GLU A 347 -1.70 -23.62 14.89
CA GLU A 347 -1.24 -24.65 13.93
C GLU A 347 -1.29 -24.21 12.45
N GLU A 348 -1.38 -22.91 12.18
CA GLU A 348 -1.33 -22.38 10.82
C GLU A 348 0.01 -22.70 10.15
N PRO A 349 0.00 -22.96 8.82
CA PRO A 349 1.24 -23.18 8.10
C PRO A 349 2.09 -21.91 8.07
N SER A 350 3.41 -22.04 8.16
CA SER A 350 4.33 -20.96 7.81
C SER A 350 4.38 -20.74 6.31
N THR A 351 4.28 -21.84 5.55
CA THR A 351 4.28 -21.82 4.09
C THR A 351 3.18 -22.70 3.52
N MET A 352 2.61 -22.30 2.39
CA MET A 352 1.54 -23.02 1.72
C MET A 352 1.85 -23.10 0.23
N TRP A 353 2.08 -24.32 -0.29
CA TRP A 353 2.46 -24.56 -1.69
C TRP A 353 3.63 -23.67 -2.17
N GLY A 354 4.63 -23.48 -1.31
CA GLY A 354 5.81 -22.66 -1.62
C GLY A 354 5.65 -21.15 -1.41
N ALA A 355 4.46 -20.66 -1.06
CA ALA A 355 4.25 -19.28 -0.62
C ALA A 355 4.64 -19.10 0.85
N ASN A 356 5.33 -18.00 1.19
CA ASN A 356 5.49 -17.58 2.58
C ASN A 356 4.24 -16.78 2.96
N ILE A 357 3.53 -17.22 4.00
CA ILE A 357 2.31 -16.53 4.46
C ILE A 357 2.57 -15.87 5.80
N VAL A 358 2.09 -14.64 5.94
CA VAL A 358 2.57 -13.70 6.95
C VAL A 358 1.45 -13.36 7.94
N GLY A 359 1.77 -13.39 9.23
CA GLY A 359 0.89 -12.95 10.31
C GLY A 359 1.03 -11.47 10.65
N GLU A 360 0.14 -10.96 11.50
CA GLU A 360 0.00 -9.53 11.74
C GLU A 360 0.89 -9.00 12.87
N GLN A 361 0.70 -9.49 14.09
CA GLN A 361 1.25 -8.88 15.30
C GLN A 361 1.30 -9.86 16.48
N ASP A 362 2.00 -9.50 17.57
CA ASP A 362 2.23 -10.37 18.72
C ASP A 362 0.94 -10.95 19.33
N ASP A 363 -0.11 -10.15 19.50
CA ASP A 363 -1.38 -10.59 20.12
C ASP A 363 -2.40 -11.13 19.10
N PHE A 364 -2.11 -11.03 17.79
CA PHE A 364 -3.00 -11.46 16.72
C PHE A 364 -2.24 -12.04 15.52
N ASN A 365 -1.41 -13.07 15.75
CA ASN A 365 -0.52 -13.62 14.73
C ASN A 365 -1.20 -14.59 13.72
N PHE A 366 -2.38 -14.24 13.23
CA PHE A 366 -3.10 -14.99 12.20
C PHE A 366 -2.59 -14.65 10.80
N LYS A 367 -2.48 -15.64 9.90
CA LYS A 367 -2.01 -15.40 8.53
C LYS A 367 -3.04 -14.62 7.70
N MET A 368 -2.60 -13.53 7.08
CA MET A 368 -3.47 -12.59 6.37
C MET A 368 -3.01 -12.27 4.95
N ASP A 369 -3.95 -11.94 4.08
CA ASP A 369 -3.71 -11.58 2.67
C ASP A 369 -2.89 -10.31 2.54
N TYR A 370 -3.27 -9.24 3.23
CA TYR A 370 -2.59 -7.95 3.14
C TYR A 370 -1.18 -7.97 3.75
N GLN A 371 -0.96 -8.70 4.85
CA GLN A 371 0.37 -8.92 5.44
C GLN A 371 1.28 -9.70 4.48
N THR A 372 0.73 -10.73 3.83
CA THR A 372 1.43 -11.54 2.83
C THR A 372 1.75 -10.71 1.57
N ALA A 373 0.82 -9.87 1.12
CA ALA A 373 1.02 -8.96 -0.01
C ALA A 373 2.12 -7.93 0.29
N ARG A 374 2.15 -7.37 1.50
CA ARG A 374 3.17 -6.39 1.93
C ARG A 374 4.58 -6.98 1.94
N TYR A 375 4.74 -8.18 2.50
CA TYR A 375 6.00 -8.93 2.44
C TYR A 375 6.43 -9.20 1.00
N ALA A 376 5.49 -9.59 0.14
CA ALA A 376 5.79 -9.88 -1.26
C ALA A 376 6.22 -8.62 -2.03
N ALA A 377 5.61 -7.47 -1.76
CA ALA A 377 6.03 -6.18 -2.30
C ALA A 377 7.47 -5.82 -1.89
N ALA A 378 7.82 -5.97 -0.62
CA ALA A 378 9.18 -5.73 -0.14
C ALA A 378 10.20 -6.67 -0.80
N CYS A 379 9.87 -7.96 -0.93
CA CYS A 379 10.70 -8.94 -1.64
C CYS A 379 10.87 -8.59 -3.12
N ALA A 380 9.79 -8.22 -3.82
CA ALA A 380 9.86 -7.85 -5.24
C ALA A 380 10.73 -6.60 -5.44
N ARG A 381 10.51 -5.54 -4.65
CA ARG A 381 11.33 -4.31 -4.72
C ARG A 381 12.79 -4.60 -4.39
N TRP A 382 13.08 -5.46 -3.41
CA TRP A 382 14.44 -5.87 -3.10
C TRP A 382 15.09 -6.69 -4.23
N TYR A 383 14.34 -7.56 -4.90
CA TYR A 383 14.81 -8.25 -6.10
C TYR A 383 15.25 -7.26 -7.18
N ALA A 384 14.48 -6.21 -7.44
CA ALA A 384 14.85 -5.20 -8.44
C ALA A 384 16.16 -4.46 -8.09
N VAL A 385 16.47 -4.31 -6.80
CA VAL A 385 17.70 -3.67 -6.32
C VAL A 385 18.89 -4.63 -6.32
N SER A 386 18.70 -5.86 -5.85
CA SER A 386 19.77 -6.83 -5.59
C SER A 386 20.06 -7.78 -6.74
N GLY A 387 19.09 -8.03 -7.62
CA GLY A 387 19.13 -9.09 -8.62
C GLY A 387 19.00 -10.52 -8.06
N ASP A 388 18.72 -10.68 -6.76
CA ASP A 388 18.59 -12.00 -6.13
C ASP A 388 17.22 -12.63 -6.44
N GLU A 389 17.22 -13.56 -7.39
CA GLU A 389 16.03 -14.29 -7.86
C GLU A 389 15.28 -15.04 -6.74
N SER A 390 15.91 -15.31 -5.59
CA SER A 390 15.21 -15.94 -4.47
C SER A 390 14.13 -15.03 -3.88
N TYR A 391 14.33 -13.71 -3.88
CA TYR A 391 13.31 -12.76 -3.45
C TYR A 391 12.19 -12.62 -4.47
N LYS A 392 12.51 -12.72 -5.77
CA LYS A 392 11.50 -12.76 -6.83
C LYS A 392 10.59 -13.97 -6.68
N GLU A 393 11.16 -15.14 -6.41
CA GLU A 393 10.40 -16.38 -6.17
C GLU A 393 9.53 -16.25 -4.91
N LYS A 394 10.09 -15.76 -3.80
CA LYS A 394 9.31 -15.49 -2.57
C LYS A 394 8.12 -14.57 -2.84
N ALA A 395 8.35 -13.46 -3.55
CA ALA A 395 7.30 -12.52 -3.92
C ALA A 395 6.24 -13.15 -4.81
N TYR A 396 6.65 -13.86 -5.87
CA TYR A 396 5.76 -14.49 -6.83
C TYR A 396 4.80 -15.48 -6.16
N ARG A 397 5.33 -16.38 -5.33
CA ARG A 397 4.49 -17.39 -4.64
C ARG A 397 3.54 -16.76 -3.64
N SER A 398 4.00 -15.76 -2.90
CA SER A 398 3.20 -15.06 -1.90
C SER A 398 2.06 -14.26 -2.55
N LEU A 399 2.33 -13.51 -3.63
CA LEU A 399 1.26 -12.84 -4.39
C LEU A 399 0.31 -13.82 -5.06
N ASN A 400 0.81 -14.94 -5.59
CA ASN A 400 -0.07 -15.97 -6.15
C ASN A 400 -1.02 -16.51 -5.08
N TRP A 401 -0.55 -16.78 -3.86
CA TRP A 401 -1.43 -17.16 -2.75
C TRP A 401 -2.48 -16.08 -2.45
N VAL A 402 -2.07 -14.80 -2.43
CA VAL A 402 -2.98 -13.66 -2.24
C VAL A 402 -4.08 -13.61 -3.32
N THR A 403 -3.80 -13.99 -4.58
CA THR A 403 -4.83 -13.99 -5.62
C THR A 403 -6.02 -14.93 -5.32
N TYR A 404 -5.83 -15.95 -4.48
CA TYR A 404 -6.91 -16.86 -4.05
C TYR A 404 -7.75 -16.29 -2.89
N CYS A 405 -7.30 -15.20 -2.26
CA CYS A 405 -7.94 -14.58 -1.09
C CYS A 405 -9.15 -13.68 -1.46
N ASN A 406 -9.79 -13.94 -2.60
CA ASN A 406 -11.09 -13.41 -2.95
C ASN A 406 -11.90 -14.41 -3.75
N ASP A 407 -13.22 -14.27 -3.77
CA ASP A 407 -14.09 -15.04 -4.68
C ASP A 407 -14.07 -14.48 -6.11
N SER A 408 -14.77 -15.14 -7.03
CA SER A 408 -14.89 -14.68 -8.43
C SER A 408 -15.61 -13.34 -8.63
N LEU A 409 -16.19 -12.76 -7.56
CA LEU A 409 -16.87 -11.47 -7.56
C LEU A 409 -16.09 -10.38 -6.83
N GLY A 410 -14.91 -10.70 -6.28
CA GLY A 410 -14.03 -9.78 -5.54
C GLY A 410 -14.33 -9.66 -4.05
N MET A 411 -15.19 -10.52 -3.48
CA MET A 411 -15.36 -10.60 -2.04
C MET A 411 -14.10 -11.17 -1.39
N ALA A 412 -13.53 -10.46 -0.44
CA ALA A 412 -12.31 -10.83 0.25
C ALA A 412 -12.47 -12.03 1.20
N PHE A 413 -11.37 -12.76 1.37
CA PHE A 413 -11.14 -13.65 2.51
C PHE A 413 -9.78 -13.25 3.12
N GLU A 414 -9.79 -12.37 4.12
CA GLU A 414 -8.58 -11.78 4.70
C GLU A 414 -7.63 -12.83 5.29
N SER A 415 -8.14 -13.72 6.15
CA SER A 415 -7.36 -14.77 6.80
C SER A 415 -7.89 -16.16 6.40
N PRO A 416 -7.66 -16.60 5.15
CA PRO A 416 -8.33 -17.76 4.56
C PRO A 416 -7.92 -19.11 5.16
N VAL A 417 -6.87 -19.14 5.98
CA VAL A 417 -6.42 -20.32 6.73
C VAL A 417 -6.82 -20.27 8.21
N SER A 418 -7.45 -19.17 8.63
CA SER A 418 -7.88 -18.92 10.01
C SER A 418 -9.39 -19.07 10.14
N LYS A 419 -9.88 -19.49 11.31
CA LYS A 419 -11.32 -19.66 11.56
C LYS A 419 -11.89 -18.44 12.28
N GLY A 420 -13.02 -17.94 11.78
CA GLY A 420 -13.80 -16.90 12.47
C GLY A 420 -13.22 -15.49 12.37
N ILE A 421 -12.25 -15.28 11.48
CA ILE A 421 -11.72 -13.95 11.17
C ILE A 421 -12.58 -13.31 10.08
N LEU A 422 -13.01 -12.08 10.33
CA LEU A 422 -13.81 -11.29 9.38
C LEU A 422 -12.90 -10.59 8.38
N SER A 423 -13.47 -10.04 7.31
CA SER A 423 -12.69 -9.28 6.33
C SER A 423 -12.86 -7.79 6.52
N TRP A 424 -11.73 -7.12 6.75
CA TRP A 424 -11.65 -5.69 6.98
C TRP A 424 -11.59 -4.91 5.67
N TRP A 425 -12.27 -3.78 5.63
CA TRP A 425 -12.34 -2.91 4.46
C TRP A 425 -10.99 -2.23 4.19
N SER A 426 -10.30 -1.75 5.22
CA SER A 426 -8.94 -1.20 5.15
C SER A 426 -7.98 -2.19 4.50
N ASP A 427 -8.00 -3.41 5.01
CA ASP A 427 -6.96 -4.41 4.80
C ASP A 427 -7.12 -5.02 3.41
N CYS A 428 -8.32 -5.54 3.11
CA CYS A 428 -8.57 -6.28 1.89
C CYS A 428 -8.72 -5.41 0.64
N TYR A 429 -9.12 -4.14 0.78
CA TYR A 429 -9.47 -3.27 -0.36
C TYR A 429 -8.64 -1.98 -0.45
N GLY A 430 -7.99 -1.57 0.64
CA GLY A 430 -6.97 -0.54 0.64
C GLY A 430 -5.58 -1.15 0.58
N GLU A 431 -5.16 -1.81 1.65
CA GLU A 431 -3.76 -2.19 1.88
C GLU A 431 -3.28 -3.36 1.01
N CYS A 432 -4.04 -4.45 0.93
CA CYS A 432 -3.68 -5.61 0.11
C CYS A 432 -3.45 -5.25 -1.37
N PRO A 433 -4.41 -4.63 -2.10
CA PRO A 433 -4.24 -4.37 -3.53
C PRO A 433 -3.13 -3.36 -3.85
N ARG A 434 -2.86 -2.35 -3.00
CA ARG A 434 -1.79 -1.38 -3.27
C ARG A 434 -0.39 -2.01 -3.36
N MET A 435 -0.19 -3.17 -2.74
CA MET A 435 1.11 -3.87 -2.74
C MET A 435 1.50 -4.43 -4.11
N PHE A 436 0.52 -4.74 -4.97
CA PHE A 436 0.79 -5.26 -6.32
C PHE A 436 1.49 -4.24 -7.21
N TYR A 437 1.24 -2.93 -7.03
CA TYR A 437 1.91 -1.90 -7.81
C TYR A 437 3.40 -1.76 -7.45
N HIS A 438 3.75 -1.93 -6.17
CA HIS A 438 5.16 -2.04 -5.78
C HIS A 438 5.84 -3.24 -6.46
N ALA A 439 5.14 -4.37 -6.55
CA ALA A 439 5.63 -5.54 -7.26
C ALA A 439 5.75 -5.33 -8.77
N PHE A 440 4.79 -4.63 -9.40
CA PHE A 440 4.88 -4.27 -10.82
C PHE A 440 6.03 -3.30 -11.13
N ALA A 441 6.30 -2.35 -10.23
CA ALA A 441 7.48 -1.48 -10.35
C ALA A 441 8.79 -2.28 -10.43
N ALA A 442 8.86 -3.38 -9.68
CA ALA A 442 10.02 -4.25 -9.64
C ALA A 442 10.07 -5.27 -10.79
N VAL A 443 8.94 -5.87 -11.12
CA VAL A 443 8.79 -6.96 -12.09
C VAL A 443 7.69 -6.60 -13.08
N PRO A 444 7.95 -5.72 -14.06
CA PRO A 444 6.94 -5.24 -15.01
C PRO A 444 6.35 -6.35 -15.88
N GLU A 445 7.03 -7.49 -15.99
CA GLU A 445 6.54 -8.71 -16.63
C GLU A 445 5.26 -9.27 -15.98
N TRP A 446 4.98 -8.96 -14.71
CA TRP A 446 3.77 -9.42 -14.00
C TRP A 446 2.51 -8.59 -14.30
N ALA A 447 2.66 -7.43 -14.94
CA ALA A 447 1.55 -6.69 -15.51
C ALA A 447 1.10 -7.32 -16.85
N PRO A 448 -0.15 -7.10 -17.31
CA PRO A 448 -0.70 -7.80 -18.47
C PRO A 448 0.05 -7.44 -19.77
N PRO A 449 0.36 -8.43 -20.64
CA PRO A 449 1.05 -8.17 -21.88
C PRO A 449 0.16 -7.54 -22.95
N GLY A 450 0.77 -6.70 -23.80
CA GLY A 450 0.10 -6.03 -24.90
C GLY A 450 -0.71 -4.79 -24.49
N GLU A 451 -0.57 -4.33 -23.24
CA GLU A 451 -1.30 -3.20 -22.68
C GLU A 451 -0.35 -2.10 -22.18
N ASN A 452 -0.85 -0.86 -22.12
CA ASN A 452 -0.11 0.31 -21.67
C ASN A 452 -0.54 0.66 -20.25
N HIS A 453 0.38 0.65 -19.29
CA HIS A 453 0.10 0.97 -17.89
C HIS A 453 1.26 1.70 -17.22
N ILE A 454 0.93 2.72 -16.43
CA ILE A 454 1.78 3.24 -15.36
C ILE A 454 1.64 2.28 -14.19
N LEU A 455 2.67 1.49 -13.96
CA LEU A 455 2.73 0.41 -12.99
C LEU A 455 2.87 0.92 -11.55
N TYR A 456 3.58 2.03 -11.37
CA TYR A 456 3.81 2.68 -10.09
C TYR A 456 4.28 4.11 -10.29
N SER A 457 3.94 5.00 -9.35
CA SER A 457 4.49 6.33 -9.24
C SER A 457 4.83 6.65 -7.78
N GLU A 458 5.98 7.26 -7.54
CA GLU A 458 6.36 7.76 -6.21
C GLU A 458 5.45 8.92 -5.78
N GLY A 459 5.09 9.80 -6.71
CA GLY A 459 4.23 10.96 -6.49
C GLY A 459 2.78 10.79 -6.96
N ILE A 460 2.00 11.87 -6.79
CA ILE A 460 0.61 11.95 -7.27
C ILE A 460 0.59 12.36 -8.74
N LEU A 461 -0.19 11.64 -9.54
CA LEU A 461 -0.39 11.90 -10.97
C LEU A 461 -1.77 12.52 -11.24
N LYS A 462 -1.84 13.34 -12.28
CA LYS A 462 -3.08 13.96 -12.81
C LYS A 462 -3.18 13.72 -14.31
N GLU A 463 -4.40 13.86 -14.83
CA GLU A 463 -4.69 13.81 -16.27
C GLU A 463 -4.10 12.59 -17.01
N VAL A 464 -4.15 11.42 -16.37
CA VAL A 464 -3.63 10.18 -16.92
C VAL A 464 -4.49 9.76 -18.11
N LYS A 465 -3.85 9.55 -19.27
CA LYS A 465 -4.52 9.18 -20.52
C LYS A 465 -3.71 8.15 -21.28
N TYR A 466 -4.41 7.13 -21.75
CA TYR A 466 -3.86 6.05 -22.57
C TYR A 466 -4.42 6.12 -23.99
N TYR A 467 -3.54 5.90 -24.96
CA TYR A 467 -3.84 5.75 -26.38
C TYR A 467 -3.03 4.56 -26.92
N ASP A 468 -3.29 4.14 -28.16
CA ASP A 468 -2.65 2.97 -28.78
C ASP A 468 -1.11 3.04 -28.81
N SER A 469 -0.54 4.23 -29.05
CA SER A 469 0.93 4.44 -29.09
C SER A 469 1.34 5.73 -28.39
N LYS A 470 0.56 6.13 -27.37
CA LYS A 470 0.83 7.32 -26.59
C LYS A 470 0.32 7.18 -25.16
N VAL A 471 1.11 7.66 -24.21
CA VAL A 471 0.70 7.82 -22.81
C VAL A 471 0.96 9.26 -22.38
N GLU A 472 0.00 9.89 -21.73
CA GLU A 472 0.12 11.24 -21.18
C GLU A 472 -0.27 11.27 -19.72
N TYR A 473 0.42 12.08 -18.93
CA TYR A 473 0.06 12.37 -17.54
C TYR A 473 0.79 13.63 -17.06
N THR A 474 0.39 14.14 -15.89
CA THR A 474 1.06 15.25 -15.21
C THR A 474 1.53 14.81 -13.83
N THR A 475 2.80 15.04 -13.51
CA THR A 475 3.38 14.77 -12.18
C THR A 475 3.20 16.00 -11.30
N THR A 476 2.92 15.79 -10.01
CA THR A 476 2.72 16.90 -9.05
C THR A 476 3.92 17.14 -8.15
N ALA A 477 4.78 16.13 -7.96
CA ALA A 477 5.96 16.23 -7.12
C ALA A 477 7.10 16.98 -7.82
N ASP A 478 7.94 17.66 -7.03
CA ASP A 478 9.12 18.38 -7.52
C ASP A 478 10.30 17.46 -7.86
N SER A 479 10.17 16.17 -7.63
CA SER A 479 10.99 15.12 -8.22
C SER A 479 10.31 13.79 -8.03
N GLY A 480 10.60 12.82 -8.88
CA GLY A 480 10.07 11.47 -8.70
C GLY A 480 10.41 10.51 -9.82
N THR A 481 10.00 9.27 -9.59
CA THR A 481 10.10 8.17 -10.55
C THR A 481 8.73 7.58 -10.87
N GLU A 482 8.50 7.33 -12.15
CA GLU A 482 7.38 6.55 -12.67
C GLU A 482 7.87 5.30 -13.38
N TYR A 483 7.17 4.20 -13.16
CA TYR A 483 7.44 2.89 -13.74
C TYR A 483 6.28 2.53 -14.66
N LEU A 484 6.58 2.15 -15.90
CA LEU A 484 5.58 1.87 -16.92
C LEU A 484 5.87 0.57 -17.64
N ARG A 485 4.80 -0.08 -18.11
CA ARG A 485 4.81 -1.06 -19.19
C ARG A 485 4.10 -0.47 -20.39
N LEU A 486 4.72 -0.55 -21.56
CA LEU A 486 4.18 -0.07 -22.81
C LEU A 486 4.17 -1.18 -23.84
N ASN A 487 3.11 -1.28 -24.63
CA ASN A 487 2.97 -2.23 -25.74
C ASN A 487 3.60 -1.72 -27.06
N PHE A 488 4.26 -0.56 -27.00
CA PHE A 488 4.99 0.06 -28.09
C PHE A 488 6.39 0.48 -27.65
N LYS A 489 7.31 0.61 -28.60
CA LYS A 489 8.66 1.15 -28.34
C LYS A 489 8.58 2.68 -28.33
N PRO A 490 8.91 3.39 -27.24
CA PRO A 490 8.96 4.84 -27.27
C PRO A 490 9.98 5.33 -28.31
N VAL A 491 9.53 6.20 -29.22
CA VAL A 491 10.41 6.99 -30.11
C VAL A 491 10.69 8.37 -29.51
N LYS A 492 9.80 8.86 -28.64
CA LYS A 492 9.92 10.15 -27.99
C LYS A 492 9.39 10.11 -26.56
N VAL A 493 10.12 10.73 -25.63
CA VAL A 493 9.66 11.00 -24.27
C VAL A 493 9.88 12.47 -23.99
N VAL A 494 8.82 13.19 -23.64
CA VAL A 494 8.81 14.65 -23.48
C VAL A 494 8.39 15.02 -22.07
N LEU A 495 9.17 15.86 -21.41
CA LEU A 495 8.82 16.51 -20.15
C LEU A 495 8.67 18.02 -20.39
N ASN A 496 7.48 18.58 -20.16
CA ASN A 496 7.17 20.00 -20.36
C ASN A 496 7.58 20.54 -21.75
N GLY A 497 7.29 19.77 -22.81
CA GLY A 497 7.62 20.15 -24.19
C GLY A 497 9.07 19.87 -24.61
N SER A 498 9.96 19.54 -23.67
CA SER A 498 11.35 19.19 -23.94
C SER A 498 11.55 17.68 -24.00
N GLU A 499 12.11 17.18 -25.09
CA GLU A 499 12.47 15.77 -25.21
C GLU A 499 13.63 15.42 -24.26
N ILE A 500 13.48 14.32 -23.55
CA ILE A 500 14.51 13.79 -22.64
C ILE A 500 15.24 12.62 -23.25
N VAL A 501 16.46 12.40 -22.79
CA VAL A 501 17.35 11.37 -23.34
C VAL A 501 17.21 10.05 -22.59
N ARG A 502 17.32 8.95 -23.36
CA ARG A 502 17.48 7.62 -22.79
C ARG A 502 18.86 7.51 -22.15
N ARG A 503 18.93 7.05 -20.90
CA ARG A 503 20.18 6.73 -20.21
C ARG A 503 20.00 5.49 -19.33
N ASP A 504 21.03 4.66 -19.27
CA ASP A 504 20.96 3.40 -18.52
C ASP A 504 21.27 3.57 -17.02
N ASN A 505 21.80 4.72 -16.59
CA ASN A 505 21.99 5.12 -15.18
C ASN A 505 22.24 6.62 -15.11
N SER A 506 21.29 7.42 -14.61
CA SER A 506 21.54 8.84 -14.34
C SER A 506 20.51 9.48 -13.42
N ASP A 507 20.99 10.53 -12.74
CA ASP A 507 20.19 11.53 -12.06
C ASP A 507 19.60 12.54 -13.06
N GLY A 508 18.49 13.18 -12.68
CA GLY A 508 17.80 14.19 -13.48
C GLY A 508 16.85 13.63 -14.54
N ASN A 509 16.36 14.52 -15.40
CA ASN A 509 15.31 14.27 -16.39
C ASN A 509 15.74 13.26 -17.47
N THR A 510 15.49 11.98 -17.23
CA THR A 510 15.95 10.87 -18.08
C THR A 510 14.99 9.69 -18.04
N TYR A 511 15.14 8.76 -18.98
CA TYR A 511 14.39 7.51 -18.93
C TYR A 511 15.25 6.29 -19.25
N ILE A 512 14.90 5.17 -18.63
CA ILE A 512 15.44 3.83 -18.89
C ILE A 512 14.43 3.06 -19.74
N LEU A 513 14.92 2.25 -20.68
CA LEU A 513 14.08 1.42 -21.55
C LEU A 513 14.60 -0.02 -21.59
N ARG A 514 13.75 -0.98 -21.23
CA ARG A 514 14.05 -2.42 -21.26
C ARG A 514 13.01 -3.16 -22.10
N ARG A 515 13.44 -4.01 -23.03
CA ARG A 515 12.53 -4.86 -23.81
C ARG A 515 12.03 -6.02 -22.95
N LEU A 516 10.72 -6.25 -22.92
CA LEU A 516 10.10 -7.36 -22.17
C LEU A 516 9.76 -8.57 -23.06
N GLY A 517 9.70 -8.36 -24.37
CA GLY A 517 9.29 -9.38 -25.34
C GLY A 517 7.86 -9.15 -25.83
N LYS A 518 7.41 -9.91 -26.84
CA LYS A 518 6.07 -9.79 -27.46
C LYS A 518 5.65 -8.40 -27.99
N GLY A 519 6.57 -7.44 -28.06
CA GLY A 519 6.26 -6.06 -28.46
C GLY A 519 6.33 -5.06 -27.30
N ASP A 520 6.43 -5.55 -26.06
CA ASP A 520 6.34 -4.75 -24.86
C ASP A 520 7.70 -4.25 -24.35
N TYR A 521 7.64 -3.13 -23.64
CA TYR A 521 8.78 -2.43 -23.05
C TYR A 521 8.46 -1.97 -21.63
N ALA A 522 9.42 -2.11 -20.73
CA ALA A 522 9.41 -1.41 -19.46
C ALA A 522 10.12 -0.07 -19.63
N VAL A 523 9.52 0.99 -19.08
CA VAL A 523 10.06 2.34 -19.06
C VAL A 523 10.11 2.83 -17.62
N THR A 524 11.24 3.38 -17.21
CA THR A 524 11.36 4.11 -15.95
C THR A 524 11.68 5.55 -16.29
N ILE A 525 10.82 6.48 -15.89
CA ILE A 525 11.02 7.92 -16.11
C ILE A 525 11.41 8.54 -14.78
N LYS A 526 12.44 9.38 -14.82
CA LYS A 526 12.84 10.22 -13.69
C LYS A 526 12.66 11.68 -14.06
N HIS A 527 12.11 12.46 -13.13
CA HIS A 527 11.94 13.89 -13.29
C HIS A 527 12.43 14.65 -12.04
N SER A 528 12.87 15.89 -12.24
CA SER A 528 13.41 16.77 -11.19
C SER A 528 12.56 18.02 -10.94
N LYS A 529 11.29 17.99 -11.40
CA LYS A 529 10.24 19.00 -11.13
C LYS A 529 8.89 18.46 -11.57
N SER A 530 7.79 19.06 -11.10
CA SER A 530 6.47 18.80 -11.67
C SER A 530 6.48 19.02 -13.20
N CYS A 531 5.91 18.07 -13.94
CA CYS A 531 5.91 18.14 -15.39
C CYS A 531 4.73 17.42 -16.04
N LYS A 532 4.33 17.93 -17.21
CA LYS A 532 3.54 17.17 -18.18
C LYS A 532 4.46 16.19 -18.89
N VAL A 533 4.11 14.91 -18.83
CA VAL A 533 4.82 13.82 -19.49
C VAL A 533 4.02 13.37 -20.71
N GLU A 534 4.70 13.26 -21.84
CA GLU A 534 4.16 12.65 -23.05
C GLU A 534 5.15 11.60 -23.57
N ILE A 535 4.68 10.37 -23.72
CA ILE A 535 5.44 9.25 -24.26
C ILE A 535 4.76 8.84 -25.57
N SER A 536 5.49 8.80 -26.68
CA SER A 536 4.94 8.39 -27.99
C SER A 536 5.82 7.36 -28.68
N GLY A 537 5.17 6.41 -29.37
CA GLY A 537 5.78 5.32 -30.15
C GLY A 537 5.95 5.58 -31.63
#